data_AF-A0A915NPX2-F1
#
_entry.id   AF-A0A915NPX2-F1
#
_cell.length_a   1.000
_cell.length_b   1.000
_cell.length_c   1.000
_cell.angle_alpha   90.00
_cell.angle_beta   90.00
_cell.angle_gamma   90.00
#
_symmetry.space_group_name_H-M   'P 1'
#
loop_
_entity.id
_entity.type
_entity.pdbx_description
1 polymer ?
#
loop_
_entity_poly.entity_id
_entity_poly.type
_entity_poly.pdbx_seq_one_letter_code
_entity_poly.pdbx_strand_id
1 'polypeptide(L)'
;MGGLGLTITCAIGAGALGLSAATLPFVLPAFRRVCIPYVPATVKQIENVVKLMDQYKNANPATRGLKIIDLGSGDGRVVTSHLTPEWRKQYIRYEELKTLLYDIMLEAPTEADARD
;
A
#
# COMPACT_ATOMS: atom_id res chain seq x y z
N MET A 1 -39.75 2.44 38.61
CA MET A 1 -39.49 2.97 37.26
C MET A 1 -38.00 3.24 36.96
N GLY A 2 -37.04 2.93 37.84
CA GLY A 2 -35.62 3.31 37.64
C GLY A 2 -34.69 2.28 36.96
N GLY A 3 -35.00 0.97 37.04
CA GLY A 3 -34.07 -0.07 36.56
C GLY A 3 -33.89 -0.11 35.05
N LEU A 4 -34.99 0.08 34.28
CA LEU A 4 -34.96 0.03 32.82
C LEU A 4 -34.20 1.22 32.21
N GLY A 5 -34.34 2.42 32.78
CA GLY A 5 -33.59 3.59 32.32
C GLY A 5 -32.08 3.43 32.53
N LEU A 6 -31.69 2.82 33.66
CA LEU A 6 -30.29 2.56 33.98
C LEU A 6 -29.67 1.55 33.00
N THR A 7 -30.35 0.43 32.72
CA THR A 7 -29.83 -0.59 31.79
C THR A 7 -29.67 -0.05 30.38
N ILE A 8 -30.65 0.73 29.88
CA ILE A 8 -30.57 1.38 28.57
C ILE A 8 -29.39 2.34 28.51
N THR A 9 -29.21 3.18 29.53
CA THR A 9 -28.10 4.15 29.58
C THR A 9 -26.75 3.45 29.59
N CYS A 10 -26.58 2.39 30.39
CA CYS A 10 -25.34 1.60 30.42
C CYS A 10 -25.06 0.93 29.08
N ALA A 11 -26.07 0.36 28.41
CA ALA A 11 -25.91 -0.29 27.12
C ALA A 11 -25.44 0.71 26.04
N ILE A 12 -26.06 1.90 25.99
CA ILE A 12 -25.66 2.96 25.04
C ILE A 12 -24.24 3.45 25.34
N GLY A 13 -23.93 3.71 26.62
CA GLY A 13 -22.59 4.17 27.03
C GLY A 13 -21.49 3.16 26.70
N ALA A 14 -21.72 1.88 27.00
CA ALA A 14 -20.79 0.81 26.66
C ALA A 14 -20.62 0.66 25.14
N GLY A 15 -21.72 0.75 24.38
CA GLY A 15 -21.67 0.72 22.91
C GLY A 15 -20.87 1.87 22.33
N ALA A 16 -21.10 3.10 22.79
CA ALA A 16 -20.40 4.29 22.33
C ALA A 16 -18.90 4.24 22.64
N LEU A 17 -18.53 3.81 23.85
CA LEU A 17 -17.13 3.64 24.25
C LEU A 17 -16.46 2.52 23.46
N GLY A 18 -17.13 1.38 23.28
CA GLY A 18 -16.63 0.25 22.51
C GLY A 18 -16.39 0.63 21.05
N LEU A 19 -17.34 1.33 20.43
CA LEU A 19 -17.18 1.83 19.06
C LEU A 19 -16.00 2.81 18.97
N SER A 20 -15.93 3.77 19.88
CA SER A 20 -14.83 4.76 19.89
C SER A 20 -13.48 4.08 20.04
N ALA A 21 -13.34 3.13 20.97
CA ALA A 21 -12.11 2.37 21.17
C ALA A 21 -11.70 1.57 19.93
N ALA A 22 -12.67 1.00 19.21
CA ALA A 22 -12.42 0.26 17.99
C ALA A 22 -12.01 1.17 16.82
N THR A 23 -12.59 2.37 16.70
CA THR A 23 -12.35 3.25 15.55
C THR A 23 -11.21 4.25 15.73
N LEU A 24 -10.92 4.66 16.97
CA LEU A 24 -9.89 5.67 17.26
C LEU A 24 -8.50 5.34 16.67
N PRO A 25 -7.98 4.10 16.71
CA PRO A 25 -6.68 3.77 16.11
C PRO A 25 -6.59 4.04 14.60
N PHE A 26 -7.73 4.04 13.90
CA PHE A 26 -7.78 4.29 12.46
C PHE A 26 -7.94 5.77 12.12
N VAL A 27 -8.59 6.54 13.01
CA VAL A 27 -8.87 7.97 12.79
C VAL A 27 -7.76 8.86 13.37
N LEU A 28 -7.20 8.50 14.53
CA LEU A 28 -6.15 9.28 15.20
C LEU A 28 -4.90 9.55 14.33
N PRO A 29 -4.42 8.61 13.48
CA PRO A 29 -3.30 8.89 12.58
C PRO A 29 -3.55 10.05 11.62
N ALA A 30 -4.80 10.37 11.28
CA ALA A 30 -5.14 11.51 10.43
C ALA A 30 -4.98 12.86 11.16
N PHE A 31 -4.99 12.87 12.50
CA PHE A 31 -4.83 14.07 13.33
C PHE A 31 -3.39 14.33 13.79
N ARG A 32 -2.39 13.63 13.23
CA ARG A 32 -0.99 13.89 13.56
C ARG A 32 -0.57 15.30 13.12
N ARG A 33 0.19 16.00 13.96
CA ARG A 33 0.71 17.35 13.68
C ARG A 33 1.54 17.42 12.38
N VAL A 34 2.26 16.35 12.06
CA VAL A 34 3.08 16.24 10.86
C VAL A 34 2.53 15.13 9.98
N CYS A 35 1.88 15.51 8.88
CA CYS A 35 1.49 14.59 7.83
C CYS A 35 2.74 14.15 7.05
N ILE A 36 3.13 12.88 7.14
CA ILE A 36 4.03 12.24 6.19
C ILE A 36 3.22 11.97 4.91
N PRO A 37 3.42 12.71 3.82
CA PRO A 37 2.69 12.48 2.59
C PRO A 37 3.05 11.11 2.01
N TYR A 38 2.12 10.53 1.26
CA TYR A 38 2.44 9.36 0.45
C TYR A 38 3.40 9.76 -0.67
N VAL A 39 4.60 9.18 -0.67
CA VAL A 39 5.56 9.28 -1.75
C VAL A 39 5.97 7.86 -2.12
N PRO A 40 5.69 7.38 -3.34
CA PRO A 40 5.97 6.00 -3.72
C PRO A 40 7.47 5.72 -3.68
N ALA A 41 7.86 4.58 -3.11
CA ALA A 41 9.23 4.09 -3.23
C ALA A 41 9.57 3.79 -4.69
N THR A 42 10.77 4.21 -5.10
CA THR A 42 11.31 3.89 -6.43
C THR A 42 11.68 2.42 -6.53
N VAL A 43 11.73 1.89 -7.76
CA VAL A 43 12.16 0.51 -8.03
C VAL A 43 13.53 0.23 -7.39
N LYS A 44 14.46 1.20 -7.48
CA LYS A 44 15.81 1.02 -6.94
C LYS A 44 15.83 0.92 -5.41
N GLN A 45 15.01 1.72 -4.73
CA GLN A 45 14.87 1.66 -3.29
C GLN A 45 14.30 0.30 -2.85
N ILE A 46 13.31 -0.22 -3.57
CA ILE A 46 12.72 -1.54 -3.29
C ILE A 46 13.77 -2.65 -3.47
N GLU A 47 14.53 -2.64 -4.57
CA GLU A 47 15.62 -3.59 -4.79
C GLU A 47 16.65 -3.59 -3.67
N ASN A 48 17.06 -2.40 -3.23
CA ASN A 48 18.03 -2.25 -2.16
C ASN A 48 17.50 -2.81 -0.83
N VAL A 49 16.23 -2.56 -0.51
CA VAL A 49 15.57 -3.12 0.68
C VAL A 49 15.53 -4.64 0.61
N VAL A 50 15.05 -5.23 -0.48
CA VAL A 50 14.99 -6.69 -0.64
C VAL A 50 16.38 -7.31 -0.49
N LYS A 51 17.39 -6.73 -1.16
CA LYS A 51 18.77 -7.20 -1.07
C LYS A 51 19.31 -7.14 0.36
N LEU A 52 19.08 -6.04 1.08
CA LEU A 52 19.49 -5.89 2.47
C LEU A 52 18.83 -6.96 3.36
N MET A 53 17.53 -7.22 3.15
CA MET A 53 16.79 -8.22 3.92
C MET A 53 17.30 -9.64 3.68
N ASP A 54 17.58 -10.01 2.43
CA ASP A 54 18.13 -11.31 2.10
C ASP A 54 19.54 -11.49 2.68
N GLN A 55 20.38 -10.46 2.59
CA GLN A 55 21.70 -10.46 3.20
C GLN A 55 21.63 -10.64 4.72
N TYR A 56 20.72 -9.92 5.38
CA TYR A 56 20.52 -10.01 6.83
C TYR A 56 20.06 -11.41 7.26
N LYS A 57 19.08 -12.00 6.56
CA LYS A 57 18.58 -13.36 6.83
C LYS A 57 19.66 -14.43 6.60
N ASN A 58 20.49 -14.25 5.57
CA ASN A 58 21.59 -15.16 5.27
C ASN A 58 22.72 -15.06 6.31
N ALA A 59 23.03 -13.85 6.77
CA ALA A 59 24.05 -13.62 7.80
C ALA A 59 23.60 -14.04 9.21
N ASN A 60 22.29 -14.04 9.48
CA ASN A 60 21.73 -14.40 10.79
C ASN A 60 20.73 -15.57 10.67
N PRO A 61 21.19 -16.83 10.73
CA PRO A 61 20.33 -18.00 10.64
C PRO A 61 19.20 -18.04 11.67
N ALA A 62 19.40 -17.44 12.85
CA ALA A 62 18.38 -17.32 13.90
C ALA A 62 17.17 -16.45 13.49
N THR A 63 17.30 -15.66 12.42
CA THR A 63 16.24 -14.80 11.89
C THR A 63 15.45 -15.48 10.76
N ARG A 64 15.86 -16.69 10.34
CA ARG A 64 15.09 -17.50 9.38
C ARG A 64 13.73 -17.82 9.97
N GLY A 65 12.67 -17.39 9.28
CA GLY A 65 11.27 -17.60 9.68
C GLY A 65 10.62 -16.41 10.39
N LEU A 66 11.36 -15.34 10.72
CA LEU A 66 10.76 -14.12 11.25
C LEU A 66 9.95 -13.39 10.16
N LYS A 67 8.78 -12.87 10.54
CA LYS A 67 7.93 -12.06 9.68
C LYS A 67 8.38 -10.62 9.69
N ILE A 68 8.43 -10.01 8.51
CA ILE A 68 8.76 -8.59 8.33
C ILE A 68 7.46 -7.80 8.42
N ILE A 69 7.50 -6.68 9.13
CA ILE A 69 6.39 -5.72 9.23
C ILE A 69 6.81 -4.46 8.50
N ASP A 70 6.02 -4.05 7.52
CA ASP A 70 6.19 -2.79 6.79
C ASP A 70 5.31 -1.71 7.44
N LEU A 71 5.94 -0.76 8.12
CA LEU A 71 5.26 0.29 8.86
C LEU A 71 5.00 1.48 7.94
N GLY A 72 3.73 1.70 7.60
CA GLY A 72 3.33 2.77 6.69
C GLY A 72 3.43 2.38 5.21
N SER A 73 2.97 1.18 4.86
CA SER A 73 3.09 0.60 3.52
C SER A 73 2.54 1.41 2.36
N GLY A 74 1.70 2.42 2.60
CA GLY A 74 1.06 3.19 1.53
C GLY A 74 0.25 2.28 0.60
N ASP A 75 0.70 2.11 -0.64
CA ASP A 75 0.11 1.23 -1.65
C ASP A 75 0.58 -0.24 -1.57
N GLY A 76 1.40 -0.60 -0.58
CA GLY A 76 1.80 -1.98 -0.32
C GLY A 76 2.98 -2.47 -1.16
N ARG A 77 3.59 -1.65 -2.00
CA ARG A 77 4.61 -2.13 -2.95
C ARG A 77 5.83 -2.78 -2.30
N VAL A 78 6.23 -2.37 -1.09
CA VAL A 78 7.36 -2.99 -0.37
C VAL A 78 6.98 -4.37 0.16
N VAL A 79 5.82 -4.52 0.79
CA VAL A 79 5.35 -5.84 1.25
C VAL A 79 5.11 -6.80 0.07
N THR A 80 4.53 -6.30 -1.01
CA THR A 80 4.30 -7.08 -2.23
C THR A 80 5.61 -7.41 -2.94
N SER A 81 6.64 -6.57 -2.81
CA SER A 81 7.95 -6.85 -3.41
C SER A 81 8.64 -8.09 -2.87
N HIS A 82 8.29 -8.47 -1.64
CA HIS A 82 8.73 -9.69 -1.00
C HIS A 82 7.89 -10.93 -1.38
N LEU A 83 6.73 -10.73 -2.01
CA LEU A 83 5.96 -11.78 -2.67
C LEU A 83 6.60 -12.07 -4.04
N THR A 84 6.37 -13.26 -4.58
CA THR A 84 7.08 -13.83 -5.75
C THR A 84 7.21 -12.90 -6.97
N PRO A 85 8.25 -13.05 -7.82
CA PRO A 85 8.62 -12.11 -8.91
C PRO A 85 7.50 -11.66 -9.86
N GLU A 86 6.40 -12.41 -9.92
CA GLU A 86 5.22 -12.16 -10.75
C GLU A 86 4.50 -10.84 -10.44
N TRP A 87 4.58 -10.31 -9.21
CA TRP A 87 3.92 -9.03 -8.89
C TRP A 87 4.51 -7.84 -9.68
N ARG A 88 5.77 -7.93 -10.15
CA ARG A 88 6.37 -6.91 -11.02
C ARG A 88 5.59 -6.72 -12.33
N LYS A 89 4.77 -7.70 -12.73
CA LYS A 89 3.93 -7.65 -13.94
C LYS A 89 2.56 -6.99 -13.72
N GLN A 90 2.14 -6.74 -12.47
CA GLN A 90 0.78 -6.24 -12.18
C GLN A 90 0.63 -4.72 -12.20
N TYR A 91 1.67 -3.94 -11.86
CA TYR A 91 1.54 -2.48 -11.72
C TYR A 91 1.71 -1.70 -13.01
N ILE A 92 2.28 -2.31 -14.04
CA ILE A 92 2.34 -1.79 -15.39
C ILE A 92 2.04 -2.99 -16.26
N ARG A 93 0.86 -3.03 -16.91
CA ARG A 93 0.62 -3.94 -18.05
C ARG A 93 1.52 -3.47 -19.18
N TYR A 94 2.83 -3.59 -19.01
CA TYR A 94 3.83 -2.95 -19.84
C TYR A 94 3.68 -3.39 -21.27
N GLU A 95 3.44 -4.68 -21.49
CA GLU A 95 3.19 -5.20 -22.84
C GLU A 95 1.90 -4.65 -23.44
N GLU A 96 0.83 -4.45 -22.65
CA GLU A 96 -0.42 -3.87 -23.17
C GLU A 96 -0.30 -2.36 -23.43
N LEU A 97 0.32 -1.61 -22.53
CA LEU A 97 0.56 -0.18 -22.69
C LEU A 97 1.53 0.09 -23.85
N LYS A 98 2.55 -0.75 -23.99
CA LYS A 98 3.51 -0.71 -25.09
C LYS A 98 2.82 -1.02 -26.42
N THR A 99 1.99 -2.07 -26.48
CA THR A 99 1.22 -2.41 -27.68
C THR A 99 0.28 -1.25 -28.07
N LEU A 100 -0.46 -0.72 -27.10
CA LEU A 100 -1.34 0.44 -27.32
C LEU A 100 -0.56 1.66 -27.83
N LEU A 101 0.60 1.96 -27.26
CA LEU A 101 1.46 3.06 -27.72
C LEU A 101 2.00 2.82 -29.14
N TYR A 102 2.38 1.58 -29.48
CA TYR A 102 2.80 1.24 -30.84
C TYR A 102 1.67 1.38 -31.84
N ASP A 103 0.46 0.91 -31.52
CA ASP A 103 -0.70 1.05 -32.38
C ASP A 103 -1.03 2.52 -32.62
N ILE A 104 -1.05 3.35 -31.57
CA ILE A 104 -1.26 4.79 -31.68
C ILE A 104 -0.17 5.46 -32.53
N MET A 105 1.09 5.05 -32.39
CA MET A 105 2.19 5.58 -33.20
C MET A 105 2.11 5.16 -34.68
N LEU A 106 1.53 4.00 -34.98
CA LEU A 106 1.31 3.53 -36.36
C LEU A 106 0.13 4.24 -37.03
N GLU A 107 -0.88 4.63 -36.24
CA GLU A 107 -2.04 5.39 -36.71
C GLU A 107 -1.80 6.91 -36.74
N ALA A 108 -0.76 7.39 -36.06
CA ALA A 108 -0.41 8.80 -36.05
C ALA A 108 0.05 9.23 -37.46
N PRO A 109 -0.55 10.27 -38.05
CA PRO A 109 -0.12 10.78 -39.34
C PRO A 109 1.33 11.25 -39.24
N THR A 110 2.17 10.82 -40.18
CA THR A 110 3.55 11.27 -40.24
C THR A 110 3.58 12.66 -40.89
N GLU A 111 4.52 13.52 -40.50
CA GLU A 111 4.67 14.91 -41.01
C GLU A 111 4.68 15.04 -42.56
N ALA A 112 4.91 13.94 -43.27
CA ALA A 112 4.85 13.88 -44.73
C ALA A 112 3.40 13.92 -45.28
N ASP A 113 2.41 13.41 -44.53
CA ASP A 113 1.02 13.25 -44.97
C ASP A 113 0.16 14.51 -44.70
N ALA A 114 0.71 15.52 -44.02
CA ALA A 114 0.00 16.75 -43.63
C ALA A 114 0.06 17.88 -44.68
N ARG A 115 0.61 17.63 -45.88
CA ARG A 115 0.88 18.65 -46.91
C ARG A 115 0.12 18.49 -48.23
N ASP A 116 -0.95 17.71 -48.24
CA ASP A 116 -1.91 17.62 -49.35
C ASP A 116 -3.30 18.15 -48.93
#